data_AF-A0A932E4J2-F1
#
_entry.id   AF-A0A932E4J2-F1
#
_cell.length_a   1.000
_cell.length_b   1.000
_cell.length_c   1.000
_cell.angle_alpha   90.00
_cell.angle_beta   90.00
_cell.angle_gamma   90.00
#
_symmetry.space_group_name_H-M   'P 1'
#
loop_
_entity.id
_entity.type
_entity.pdbx_description
1 polymer ?
#
loop_
_entity_poly.entity_id
_entity_poly.type
_entity_poly.pdbx_seq_one_letter_code
_entity_poly.pdbx_strand_id
1 'polypeptide(L)' 'LAIAVAALRGGRIPGTVGSTAPFFTDTVATAPMASTDFDGAILSANAFGGAHAAMLLTHD' A
#
# COMPACT_ATOMS: atom_id res chain seq x y z
N LEU A 1 -4.53 -0.03 7.27
CA LEU A 1 -3.61 0.36 8.36
C LEU A 1 -2.83 -0.83 8.94
N ALA A 2 -3.48 -1.80 9.61
CA ALA A 2 -2.77 -2.90 10.28
C ALA A 2 -1.77 -3.66 9.38
N ILE A 3 -2.20 -4.00 8.16
CA ILE A 3 -1.33 -4.67 7.17
C ILE A 3 -0.13 -3.79 6.79
N ALA A 4 -0.34 -2.50 6.56
CA ALA A 4 0.73 -1.58 6.20
C ALA A 4 1.77 -1.43 7.31
N VAL A 5 1.33 -1.33 8.57
CA VAL A 5 2.23 -1.28 9.74
C VAL A 5 3.02 -2.59 9.85
N ALA A 6 2.37 -3.74 9.68
CA ALA A 6 3.04 -5.04 9.72
C ALA A 6 4.07 -5.19 8.59
N ALA A 7 3.73 -4.75 7.37
CA ALA A 7 4.62 -4.77 6.21
C ALA A 7 5.87 -3.91 6.43
N LEU A 8 5.70 -2.68 6.93
CA LEU A 8 6.80 -1.78 7.24
C LEU A 8 7.72 -2.35 8.34
N ARG A 9 7.14 -2.89 9.41
CA ARG A 9 7.91 -3.54 10.50
C ARG A 9 8.63 -4.81 10.03
N GLY A 10 8.03 -5.54 9.10
CA GLY A 10 8.54 -6.82 8.60
C GLY A 10 9.49 -6.70 7.41
N GLY A 11 9.74 -5.50 6.89
CA GLY A 11 10.64 -5.30 5.75
C GLY A 11 10.07 -5.69 4.38
N ARG A 12 8.81 -6.17 4.33
CA ARG A 12 8.22 -6.77 3.12
C ARG A 12 6.77 -6.34 2.92
N ILE A 13 6.52 -5.69 1.80
CA ILE A 13 5.19 -5.27 1.37
C ILE A 13 4.61 -6.38 0.47
N PRO A 14 3.41 -6.88 0.74
CA PRO A 14 2.77 -7.88 -0.11
C PRO A 14 2.42 -7.26 -1.47
N GLY A 15 2.48 -8.08 -2.52
CA GLY A 15 1.91 -7.71 -3.82
C GLY A 15 0.38 -7.66 -3.76
N THR A 16 -0.23 -7.06 -4.77
CA THR A 16 -1.69 -6.99 -4.90
C THR A 16 -2.27 -8.41 -4.99
N VAL A 17 -3.12 -8.76 -4.02
CA VAL A 17 -3.71 -10.11 -3.90
C VAL A 17 -4.95 -10.23 -4.79
N GLY A 18 -5.11 -11.38 -5.45
CA GLY A 18 -6.31 -11.69 -6.24
C GLY A 18 -6.42 -10.94 -7.56
N SER A 19 -5.33 -10.32 -8.00
CA SER A 19 -5.27 -9.53 -9.22
C SER A 19 -4.41 -10.19 -10.31
N THR A 20 -4.79 -9.97 -11.56
CA THR A 20 -4.05 -10.38 -12.75
C THR A 20 -3.94 -9.19 -13.70
N ALA A 21 -2.80 -9.03 -14.34
CA ALA A 21 -2.60 -7.99 -15.34
C ALA A 21 -3.64 -8.11 -16.49
N PRO A 22 -3.99 -7.00 -17.19
CA PRO A 22 -3.38 -5.66 -17.10
C PRO A 22 -3.94 -4.77 -15.98
N PHE A 23 -3.14 -3.80 -15.53
CA PHE A 23 -3.56 -2.71 -14.64
C PHE A 23 -3.61 -1.40 -15.41
N PHE A 24 -4.25 -0.40 -14.81
CA PHE A 24 -4.33 0.96 -15.39
C PHE A 24 -2.97 1.64 -15.49
N THR A 25 -2.03 1.32 -14.60
CA THR A 25 -0.66 1.84 -14.58
C THR A 25 0.34 0.73 -14.29
N ASP A 26 1.60 0.95 -14.62
CA ASP A 26 2.73 0.07 -14.29
C ASP A 26 3.20 0.19 -12.83
N THR A 27 2.65 1.13 -12.05
CA THR A 27 3.01 1.31 -10.63
C THR A 27 2.24 0.39 -9.68
N VAL A 28 1.45 -0.56 -10.21
CA VAL A 28 0.77 -1.58 -9.40
C VAL A 28 1.64 -2.83 -9.30
N ALA A 29 2.19 -3.09 -8.12
CA ALA A 29 2.96 -4.30 -7.89
C ALA A 29 2.07 -5.52 -7.63
N THR A 30 2.28 -6.58 -8.40
CA THR A 30 1.69 -7.91 -8.19
C THR A 30 2.61 -8.85 -7.42
N ALA A 31 3.92 -8.65 -7.53
CA ALA A 31 4.91 -9.32 -6.71
C ALA A 31 5.14 -8.55 -5.40
N PRO A 32 5.49 -9.24 -4.30
CA PRO A 32 5.94 -8.57 -3.09
C PRO A 32 7.20 -7.73 -3.33
N MET A 33 7.32 -6.62 -2.60
CA MET A 33 8.45 -5.68 -2.68
C MET A 33 9.09 -5.45 -1.31
N ALA A 34 10.33 -4.98 -1.29
CA ALA A 34 11.01 -4.59 -0.06
C ALA A 34 10.46 -3.25 0.44
N SER A 35 10.23 -3.11 1.75
CA SER A 35 9.77 -1.83 2.30
C SER A 35 10.89 -0.80 2.42
N THR A 36 12.16 -1.23 2.39
CA THR A 36 13.35 -0.38 2.50
C THR A 36 13.55 0.54 1.29
N ASP A 37 12.86 0.26 0.19
CA ASP A 37 12.92 1.05 -1.03
C ASP A 37 12.03 2.32 -0.94
N PHE A 38 11.34 2.53 0.20
CA PHE A 38 10.38 3.60 0.41
C PHE A 38 10.53 4.25 1.79
N ASP A 39 10.33 5.57 1.85
CA ASP A 39 10.41 6.33 3.11
C ASP A 39 9.13 6.24 3.97
N GLY A 40 8.03 5.78 3.37
CA GLY A 40 6.74 5.70 4.06
C GLY A 40 5.62 5.19 3.16
N ALA A 41 4.39 5.29 3.65
CA ALA A 41 3.20 4.84 2.95
C ALA A 41 2.06 5.86 3.07
N ILE A 42 1.32 6.03 1.97
CA ILE A 42 0.05 6.76 1.97
C ILE A 42 -1.09 5.74 1.94
N LEU A 43 -2.00 5.85 2.91
CA LEU A 43 -3.20 5.02 2.98
C LEU A 43 -4.41 5.90 2.67
N SER A 44 -4.97 5.76 1.46
CA SER A 44 -6.20 6.42 1.06
C SER A 44 -7.39 5.46 1.13
N ALA A 45 -8.54 6.00 1.51
CA ALA A 45 -9.80 5.26 1.55
C ALA A 45 -10.97 6.16 1.15
N ASN A 46 -11.95 5.53 0.51
CA ASN A 46 -13.16 6.16 0.03
C ASN A 46 -14.36 5.28 0.41
N ALA A 47 -15.45 5.91 0.85
CA ALA A 47 -16.68 5.24 1.23
C ALA A 47 -17.89 5.95 0.61
N PHE A 48 -19.06 5.31 0.70
CA PHE A 48 -20.31 5.89 0.22
C PHE A 48 -20.61 7.23 0.89
N GLY A 49 -21.36 8.09 0.19
CA GLY A 49 -21.73 9.42 0.69
C GLY A 49 -20.63 10.48 0.54
N GLY A 50 -19.60 10.24 -0.29
CA GLY A 50 -18.54 11.21 -0.56
C GLY A 50 -17.50 11.33 0.55
N ALA A 51 -17.41 10.34 1.44
CA ALA A 51 -16.40 10.33 2.49
C ALA A 51 -15.04 9.88 1.94
N HIS A 52 -14.04 10.73 2.13
CA HIS A 52 -12.65 10.49 1.73
C HIS A 52 -11.72 10.69 2.93
N ALA A 53 -10.79 9.77 3.13
CA ALA A 53 -9.78 9.86 4.16
C ALA A 53 -8.41 9.45 3.60
N ALA A 54 -7.36 10.10 4.10
CA ALA A 54 -5.99 9.74 3.81
C ALA A 54 -5.13 9.84 5.07
N MET A 55 -4.13 8.97 5.17
CA MET A 55 -3.16 8.98 6.26
C MET A 55 -1.76 8.79 5.69
N LEU A 56 -0.80 9.61 6.14
CA LEU A 56 0.62 9.40 5.92
C LEU A 56 1.18 8.59 7.08
N LEU A 57 1.91 7.51 6.76
CA LEU A 57 2.62 6.68 7.72
C LEU A 57 4.11 6.73 7.39
N THR A 58 4.90 7.31 8.29
CA THR A 58 6.36 7.37 8.21
C THR A 58 6.98 6.59 9.36
N HIS A 59 8.26 6.30 9.23
CA HIS A 59 9.12 5.94 10.35
C HIS A 59 9.87 7.21 10.79
N ASP A 60 10.28 7.27 12.06
CA ASP A 60 11.22 8.30 12.56
C ASP A 60 12.67 7.91 12.19
#